data_AF-A0A9P5TFN9-F1
#
_entry.id   AF-A0A9P5TFN9-F1
#
_cell.length_a   1.000
_cell.length_b   1.000
_cell.length_c   1.000
_cell.angle_alpha   90.00
_cell.angle_beta   90.00
_cell.angle_gamma   90.00
#
_symmetry.space_group_name_H-M   'P 1'
#
loop_
_entity.id
_entity.type
_entity.pdbx_description
1 polymer ?
#
loop_
_entity_poly.entity_id
_entity_poly.type
_entity_poly.pdbx_seq_one_letter_code
_entity_poly.pdbx_strand_id
1 'polypeptide(L)'
;LFRHEEFRCKVVAMVVDEAHVIASWKDEFRKDYGELETLKIIAGTEIPWLALTGTCSMKTFTTIYQTLGMGGEQPFYGLDLGVDRPNLVQWVRPMEYSASSLA
;
A
#
# COMPACT_ATOMS: atom_id res chain seq x y z
N LEU A 1 16.30 8.85 14.53
CA LEU A 1 16.87 7.94 13.51
C LEU A 1 16.97 8.62 12.14
N PHE A 2 15.86 8.83 11.42
CA PHE A 2 15.85 9.47 10.09
C PHE A 2 16.36 10.92 10.03
N ARG A 3 16.45 11.62 11.16
CA ARG A 3 17.07 12.95 11.25
C ARG A 3 18.61 12.93 11.16
N HIS A 4 19.25 11.76 11.33
CA HIS A 4 20.69 11.62 11.29
C HIS A 4 21.15 11.12 9.92
N GLU A 5 22.05 11.86 9.28
CA GLU A 5 22.60 11.54 7.96
C GLU A 5 23.34 10.20 7.95
N GLU A 6 24.11 9.90 9.01
CA GLU A 6 24.81 8.61 9.17
C GLU A 6 23.89 7.40 9.14
N PHE A 7 22.62 7.58 9.50
CA PHE A 7 21.62 6.54 9.37
C PHE A 7 21.03 6.54 7.96
N ARG A 8 20.60 7.70 7.46
CA ARG A 8 19.95 7.81 6.13
C ARG A 8 20.82 7.27 5.00
N CYS A 9 22.13 7.52 5.03
CA CYS A 9 23.06 7.01 4.01
C CYS A 9 23.17 5.48 3.97
N LYS A 10 22.66 4.76 4.98
CA LYS A 10 22.60 3.29 5.03
C LYS A 10 21.25 2.74 4.59
N VAL A 11 20.23 3.60 4.39
CA VAL A 11 18.89 3.20 3.96
C VAL A 11 18.83 3.22 2.44
N VAL A 12 18.59 2.05 1.84
CA VAL A 12 18.55 1.89 0.38
C VAL A 12 17.16 2.18 -0.18
N ALA A 13 16.10 1.87 0.56
CA ALA A 13 14.73 2.12 0.16
C ALA A 13 13.78 2.12 1.37
N MET A 14 12.65 2.81 1.21
CA MET A 14 11.50 2.73 2.11
C MET A 14 10.39 1.93 1.42
N VAL A 15 9.90 0.88 2.08
CA VAL A 15 8.84 0.02 1.54
C VAL A 15 7.62 0.08 2.45
N VAL A 16 6.49 0.52 1.89
CA VAL A 16 5.20 0.58 2.57
C VAL A 16 4.34 -0.55 2.03
N ASP A 17 4.18 -1.60 2.83
CA ASP A 17 3.23 -2.67 2.55
C ASP A 17 1.80 -2.25 2.97
N GLU A 18 0.80 -2.85 2.36
CA GLU A 18 -0.62 -2.51 2.56
C GLU A 18 -0.94 -1.00 2.49
N ALA A 19 -0.35 -0.32 1.50
CA ALA A 19 -0.44 1.13 1.38
C ALA A 19 -1.89 1.66 1.24
N HIS A 20 -2.85 0.80 0.88
CA HIS A 20 -4.28 1.18 0.86
C HIS A 20 -4.81 1.62 2.23
N VAL A 21 -4.16 1.23 3.33
CA VAL A 21 -4.51 1.64 4.70
C VAL A 21 -4.44 3.17 4.85
N ILE A 22 -3.56 3.85 4.12
CA ILE A 22 -3.45 5.33 4.10
C ILE A 22 -4.81 5.97 3.77
N ALA A 23 -5.52 5.42 2.78
CA ALA A 23 -6.79 5.96 2.32
C ALA A 23 -8.00 5.41 3.10
N SER A 24 -7.89 4.18 3.59
CA SER A 24 -9.03 3.41 4.06
C SER A 24 -9.41 3.72 5.51
N TRP A 25 -8.46 4.15 6.35
CA TRP A 25 -8.71 4.21 7.80
C TRP A 25 -7.94 5.30 8.57
N LYS A 26 -7.64 6.44 7.94
CA LYS A 26 -6.95 7.58 8.59
C LYS A 26 -7.49 7.91 9.99
N ASP A 27 -8.80 7.70 10.23
CA ASP A 27 -9.47 8.14 11.44
C ASP A 27 -9.66 7.06 12.54
N GLU A 28 -9.60 5.76 12.22
CA GLU A 28 -9.92 4.68 13.19
C GLU A 28 -8.92 3.50 13.25
N PHE A 29 -8.19 3.17 12.17
CA PHE A 29 -7.29 2.00 12.13
C PHE A 29 -5.92 2.37 11.54
N ARG A 30 -4.87 2.20 12.34
CA ARG A 30 -3.45 2.53 12.02
C ARG A 30 -3.22 3.99 11.57
N LYS A 31 -3.59 4.93 12.44
CA LYS A 31 -3.42 6.40 12.24
C LYS A 31 -2.01 6.81 11.81
N ASP A 32 -0.99 6.06 12.24
CA ASP A 32 0.42 6.30 11.89
C ASP A 32 0.68 6.30 10.37
N TYR A 33 -0.17 5.63 9.56
CA TYR A 33 -0.06 5.67 8.09
C TYR A 33 -0.36 7.07 7.54
N GLY A 34 -1.12 7.91 8.26
CA GLY A 34 -1.34 9.31 7.92
C GLY A 34 -0.09 10.18 8.10
N GLU A 35 0.90 9.74 8.88
CA GLU A 35 2.14 10.46 9.15
C GLU A 35 3.28 10.07 8.20
N LEU A 36 3.02 9.23 7.18
CA LEU A 36 4.02 8.81 6.22
C LEU A 36 4.56 9.97 5.38
N GLU A 37 3.76 10.99 5.13
CA GLU A 37 4.21 12.24 4.50
C GLU A 37 5.28 12.92 5.37
N THR A 38 5.01 13.07 6.68
CA THR A 38 5.96 13.61 7.65
C THR A 38 7.25 12.78 7.69
N LEU A 39 7.13 11.45 7.69
CA LEU A 39 8.28 10.56 7.69
C LEU A 39 9.13 10.74 6.42
N LYS A 40 8.51 10.88 5.25
CA LYS A 40 9.22 11.13 3.99
C LYS A 40 10.00 12.43 4.03
N ILE A 41 9.41 13.51 4.56
CA ILE A 41 10.09 14.80 4.71
C ILE A 41 11.31 14.66 5.63
N ILE A 42 11.18 13.95 6.76
CA ILE A 42 12.28 13.76 7.72
C ILE A 42 13.38 12.84 7.15
N ALA A 43 12.98 11.82 6.40
CA ALA A 43 13.87 10.84 5.80
C ALA A 43 14.58 11.34 4.54
N GLY A 44 14.20 12.50 4.00
CA GLY A 44 14.78 13.03 2.78
C GLY A 44 14.16 12.43 1.51
N THR A 45 14.30 13.16 0.40
CA THR A 45 13.72 12.81 -0.91
C THR A 45 14.65 11.95 -1.76
N GLU A 46 15.89 11.74 -1.31
CA GLU A 46 16.90 10.91 -1.97
C GLU A 46 16.61 9.41 -1.85
N ILE A 47 15.98 8.99 -0.75
CA ILE A 47 15.65 7.58 -0.52
C ILE A 47 14.44 7.22 -1.40
N PRO A 48 14.51 6.18 -2.24
CA PRO A 48 13.36 5.75 -3.05
C PRO A 48 12.28 5.11 -2.18
N TRP A 49 11.01 5.38 -2.52
CA TRP A 49 9.84 4.83 -1.84
C TRP A 49 9.08 3.87 -2.74
N LEU A 50 8.73 2.70 -2.21
CA LEU A 50 7.90 1.69 -2.85
C LEU A 50 6.63 1.49 -2.02
N ALA A 51 5.47 1.56 -2.67
CA ALA A 51 4.19 1.23 -2.06
C ALA A 51 3.62 -0.04 -2.69
N LEU A 52 3.23 -1.00 -1.85
CA LEU A 52 2.64 -2.28 -2.25
C LEU A 52 1.24 -2.38 -1.67
N THR A 53 0.29 -2.91 -2.45
CA THR A 53 -1.07 -3.19 -1.97
C THR A 53 -1.76 -4.22 -2.87
N GLY A 54 -2.58 -5.09 -2.28
CA GLY A 54 -3.42 -6.03 -3.03
C GLY A 54 -4.70 -5.41 -3.59
N THR A 55 -5.18 -4.31 -2.99
CA THR A 55 -6.40 -3.61 -3.42
C THR A 55 -6.15 -2.13 -3.55
N CYS A 56 -6.49 -1.53 -4.71
CA CYS A 56 -6.25 -0.11 -4.94
C CYS A 56 -7.31 0.50 -5.86
N SER A 57 -8.33 1.15 -5.30
CA SER A 57 -9.23 1.99 -6.10
C SER A 57 -8.50 3.25 -6.57
N MET A 58 -8.99 3.91 -7.63
CA MET A 58 -8.38 5.16 -8.11
C MET A 58 -8.31 6.24 -7.01
N LYS A 59 -9.32 6.32 -6.14
CA LYS A 59 -9.29 7.23 -4.98
C LYS A 59 -8.15 6.87 -4.02
N THR A 60 -8.00 5.58 -3.72
CA THR A 60 -6.93 5.09 -2.84
C THR A 60 -5.55 5.36 -3.44
N PHE A 61 -5.40 5.11 -4.74
CA PHE A 61 -4.20 5.42 -5.49
C PHE A 61 -3.84 6.90 -5.37
N THR A 62 -4.79 7.81 -5.65
CA THR A 62 -4.56 9.26 -5.52
C THR A 62 -4.09 9.64 -4.12
N THR A 63 -4.71 9.07 -3.08
CA THR A 63 -4.30 9.33 -1.70
C THR A 63 -2.88 8.82 -1.40
N ILE A 64 -2.54 7.60 -1.82
CA ILE A 64 -1.18 7.05 -1.66
C ILE A 64 -0.17 7.91 -2.42
N TYR A 65 -0.47 8.24 -3.68
CA TYR A 65 0.38 9.03 -4.57
C TYR A 65 0.70 10.39 -3.95
N GLN A 66 -0.31 11.07 -3.40
CA GLN A 66 -0.16 12.37 -2.74
C GLN A 66 0.61 12.26 -1.42
N THR A 67 0.20 11.34 -0.53
CA THR A 67 0.81 11.17 0.81
C THR A 67 2.29 10.80 0.71
N LEU A 68 2.63 9.94 -0.24
CA LEU A 68 4.00 9.51 -0.47
C LEU A 68 4.74 10.41 -1.46
N GLY A 69 4.15 11.52 -1.90
CA GLY A 69 4.78 12.47 -2.84
C GLY A 69 5.40 11.78 -4.06
N MET A 70 4.67 10.83 -4.64
CA MET A 70 5.14 10.08 -5.82
C MET A 70 5.13 10.99 -7.04
N GLY A 71 6.13 10.87 -7.92
CA GLY A 71 6.23 11.67 -9.14
C GLY A 71 6.55 13.16 -8.93
N GLY A 72 7.01 13.53 -7.73
CA GLY A 72 7.58 14.85 -7.44
C GLY A 72 9.02 14.95 -7.98
N GLU A 73 10.00 14.97 -7.08
CA GLU A 73 11.43 15.09 -7.44
C GLU A 73 12.01 13.85 -8.12
N GLN A 74 11.37 12.68 -7.96
CA GLN A 74 11.78 11.43 -8.60
C GLN A 74 10.72 10.92 -9.59
N PRO A 75 11.13 10.23 -10.67
CA PRO A 75 10.20 9.57 -11.58
C PRO A 75 9.27 8.60 -10.85
N PHE A 76 8.02 8.56 -11.26
CA PHE A 76 7.05 7.59 -10.77
C PHE A 76 6.88 6.45 -11.77
N TYR A 77 6.88 5.22 -11.25
CA TYR A 77 6.54 4.01 -12.00
C TYR A 77 5.41 3.29 -11.27
N GLY A 78 4.25 3.17 -11.93
CA GLY A 78 3.10 2.43 -11.43
C GLY A 78 2.95 1.11 -12.15
N LEU A 79 2.65 0.04 -11.41
CA LEU A 79 2.35 -1.29 -11.97
C LEU A 79 1.03 -1.80 -11.38
N ASP A 80 0.07 -2.07 -12.26
CA ASP A 80 -1.15 -2.80 -11.93
C ASP A 80 -1.16 -4.08 -12.78
N LEU A 81 -1.00 -5.22 -12.11
CA LEU A 81 -1.01 -6.54 -12.75
C LEU A 81 -2.42 -7.11 -12.91
N GLY A 82 -3.43 -6.42 -12.38
CA GLY A 82 -4.79 -6.94 -12.28
C GLY A 82 -4.89 -8.14 -11.33
N VAL A 83 -6.07 -8.76 -11.34
CA VAL A 83 -6.39 -9.93 -10.51
C VAL A 83 -6.70 -11.18 -11.34
N ASP A 84 -6.52 -11.10 -12.67
CA ASP A 84 -6.83 -12.22 -13.55
C ASP A 84 -5.88 -13.39 -13.30
N ARG A 85 -6.45 -14.58 -13.26
CA ARG A 85 -5.74 -15.84 -12.99
C ARG A 85 -6.23 -16.85 -14.01
N PRO A 86 -5.68 -16.84 -15.24
CA PRO A 86 -6.15 -17.71 -16.33
C PRO A 86 -5.99 -19.20 -16.02
N ASN A 87 -5.20 -19.52 -15.00
CA ASN A 87 -4.98 -20.86 -14.49
C ASN A 87 -6.01 -21.32 -13.44
N LEU A 88 -7.03 -20.51 -13.12
CA LEU A 88 -8.07 -20.84 -12.13
C LEU A 88 -9.45 -20.97 -12.81
N VAL A 89 -10.11 -22.10 -12.58
CA VAL A 89 -11.51 -22.32 -12.98
C VAL A 89 -12.42 -21.98 -11.80
N GLN A 90 -13.40 -21.09 -12.01
CA GLN A 90 -14.38 -20.69 -10.99
C GLN A 90 -15.72 -21.38 -11.26
N TRP A 91 -16.17 -22.26 -10.36
CA TRP A 91 -17.48 -22.92 -10.43
C TRP A 91 -18.26 -22.72 -9.14
N VAL A 92 -19.58 -22.54 -9.27
CA VAL A 92 -20.52 -22.43 -8.15
C VAL A 92 -21.43 -23.66 -8.18
N ARG A 93 -21.65 -24.28 -7.01
CA ARG A 93 -22.57 -25.42 -6.85
C ARG A 93 -23.55 -25.12 -5.71
N PRO A 94 -24.83 -25.52 -5.83
CA PRO A 94 -25.74 -25.47 -4.70
C PRO A 94 -25.17 -26.25 -3.52
N MET A 95 -25.29 -25.70 -2.31
CA MET A 95 -25.02 -26.48 -1.12
C MET A 95 -26.06 -27.61 -1.03
N GLU A 96 -25.59 -28.85 -0.88
CA GLU A 96 -26.45 -30.04 -0.82
C GLU A 96 -27.25 -30.11 0.49
N TYR A 97 -26.70 -29.51 1.54
CA TYR A 97 -27.30 -29.45 2.87
C TYR A 97 -27.26 -28.01 3.38
N SER A 98 -28.22 -27.65 4.24
CA SER A 98 -28.20 -26.34 4.90
C SER A 98 -26.98 -26.22 5.81
N ALA A 99 -26.55 -24.99 6.12
CA ALA A 99 -25.48 -24.75 7.09
C ALA A 99 -25.75 -25.39 8.47
N SER A 100 -27.03 -25.62 8.82
CA SER A 100 -27.46 -26.30 10.04
C SER A 100 -27.30 -27.83 10.02
N SER A 101 -26.88 -28.41 8.89
CA SER A 101 -26.72 -29.87 8.72
C SER A 101 -25.33 -30.38 9.18
N LEU A 102 -24.49 -29.50 9.72
CA LEU A 102 -23.17 -29.82 10.31
C LEU A 102 -23.26 -30.24 11.79
N ALA A 103 -24.45 -30.57 12.29
CA ALA A 103 -24.68 -31.00 13.68
C ALA A 103 -24.44 -32.51 13.87
#